data_AF-A0A2K4XEN0-F1
#
_entry.id   AF-A0A2K4XEN0-F1
#
_cell.length_a   1.000
_cell.length_b   1.000
_cell.length_c   1.000
_cell.angle_alpha   90.00
_cell.angle_beta   90.00
_cell.angle_gamma   90.00
#
_symmetry.space_group_name_H-M   'P 1'
#
loop_
_entity.id
_entity.type
_entity.pdbx_description
1 polymer ?
#
loop_
_entity_poly.entity_id
_entity_poly.type
_entity_poly.pdbx_seq_one_letter_code
_entity_poly.pdbx_strand_id
1 'polypeptide(L)'
;MRSFLLFIGYSSYIGSVGDGLLGLYALWVLIGNNLALLNLSLNDFLAQYVEFIYWVKQVALYVMPEGFANWLFGIPAVIYFPVRILMSLIIGWWALKKAEQLKTKNV
;
A
#
# COMPACT_ATOMS: atom_id res chain seq x y z
N MET A 1 -3.91 -25.04 0.08
CA MET A 1 -3.00 -24.14 -0.68
C MET A 1 -3.75 -23.15 -1.58
N ARG A 2 -4.73 -23.59 -2.39
CA ARG A 2 -5.52 -22.70 -3.26
C ARG A 2 -6.27 -21.58 -2.51
N SER A 3 -6.95 -21.89 -1.40
CA SER A 3 -7.71 -20.90 -0.62
C SER A 3 -6.82 -19.77 -0.05
N PHE A 4 -5.59 -20.09 0.35
CA PHE A 4 -4.62 -19.09 0.83
C PHE A 4 -4.17 -18.13 -0.29
N LEU A 5 -3.95 -18.63 -1.51
CA LEU A 5 -3.60 -17.79 -2.65
C LEU A 5 -4.77 -16.90 -3.10
N LEU A 6 -6.00 -17.40 -3.03
CA LEU A 6 -7.20 -16.58 -3.27
C LEU A 6 -7.32 -15.47 -2.24
N PHE A 7 -7.08 -15.78 -0.95
CA PHE A 7 -7.06 -14.78 0.11
C PHE A 7 -6.05 -13.66 -0.18
N ILE A 8 -4.81 -14.01 -0.54
CA ILE A 8 -3.78 -13.04 -0.93
C ILE A 8 -4.22 -12.21 -2.15
N GLY A 9 -4.80 -12.85 -3.16
CA GLY A 9 -5.30 -12.17 -4.36
C GLY A 9 -6.35 -11.10 -4.04
N TYR A 10 -7.38 -11.47 -3.27
CA TYR A 10 -8.45 -10.54 -2.90
C TYR A 10 -7.98 -9.48 -1.90
N SER A 11 -7.13 -9.83 -0.93
CA SER A 11 -6.59 -8.86 0.03
C SER A 11 -5.75 -7.79 -0.68
N SER A 12 -4.97 -8.17 -1.69
CA SER A 12 -4.18 -7.23 -2.49
C SER A 12 -5.06 -6.30 -3.31
N TYR A 13 -6.17 -6.78 -3.86
CA TYR A 13 -7.13 -5.95 -4.58
C TYR A 13 -7.79 -4.92 -3.65
N ILE A 14 -8.33 -5.36 -2.51
CA ILE A 14 -8.95 -4.45 -1.53
C ILE A 14 -7.93 -3.45 -0.99
N GLY A 15 -6.71 -3.90 -0.70
CA GLY A 15 -5.60 -3.04 -0.27
C GLY A 15 -5.28 -1.96 -1.30
N SER A 16 -5.22 -2.32 -2.59
CA SER A 16 -4.95 -1.37 -3.67
C SER A 16 -6.05 -0.31 -3.85
N VAL A 17 -7.31 -0.64 -3.56
CA VAL A 17 -8.41 0.35 -3.54
C VAL A 17 -8.21 1.34 -2.38
N GLY A 18 -7.87 0.84 -1.20
CA GLY A 18 -7.55 1.68 -0.04
C GLY A 18 -6.37 2.61 -0.30
N ASP A 19 -5.28 2.07 -0.83
CA ASP A 19 -4.10 2.83 -1.23
C ASP A 19 -4.42 3.88 -2.31
N GLY A 20 -5.34 3.56 -3.23
CA GLY A 20 -5.84 4.50 -4.25
C GLY A 20 -6.61 5.68 -3.64
N LEU A 21 -7.51 5.41 -2.70
CA LEU A 21 -8.25 6.46 -1.98
C LEU A 21 -7.31 7.35 -1.16
N LEU A 22 -6.33 6.75 -0.48
CA LEU A 22 -5.32 7.49 0.27
C LEU A 22 -4.43 8.33 -0.65
N GLY A 23 -4.04 7.80 -1.81
CA GLY A 23 -3.29 8.54 -2.83
C GLY A 23 -4.06 9.75 -3.37
N LEU A 24 -5.35 9.58 -3.67
CA LEU A 24 -6.21 10.69 -4.09
C LEU A 24 -6.39 11.73 -2.98
N TYR A 25 -6.52 11.28 -1.73
CA TYR A 25 -6.62 12.18 -0.58
C TYR A 25 -5.32 12.97 -0.35
N ALA A 26 -4.16 12.32 -0.49
CA ALA A 26 -2.87 13.02 -0.43
C ALA A 26 -2.73 14.07 -1.54
N LEU A 27 -3.17 13.76 -2.77
CA LEU A 27 -3.21 14.73 -3.87
C LEU A 27 -4.14 15.90 -3.58
N TRP A 28 -5.34 15.63 -3.06
CA TRP A 28 -6.29 16.66 -2.66
C TRP A 28 -5.70 17.61 -1.62
N VAL A 29 -5.04 17.07 -0.59
CA VAL A 29 -4.35 17.85 0.45
C VAL A 29 -3.25 18.72 -0.14
N LEU A 30 -2.44 18.20 -1.05
CA LEU A 30 -1.36 18.95 -1.70
C LEU A 30 -1.90 20.12 -2.52
N ILE A 31 -2.92 19.88 -3.33
CA ILE A 31 -3.57 20.92 -4.15
C ILE A 31 -4.23 21.96 -3.26
N GLY A 32 -4.97 21.53 -2.23
CA GLY A 32 -5.68 22.41 -1.31
C GLY A 32 -4.78 23.32 -0.47
N ASN A 33 -3.56 22.88 -0.16
CA ASN A 33 -2.58 23.65 0.60
C ASN A 33 -1.50 24.33 -0.26
N ASN A 34 -1.61 24.26 -1.60
CA ASN A 34 -0.60 24.77 -2.55
C ASN A 34 0.83 24.27 -2.26
N LEU A 35 0.94 23.02 -1.82
CA LEU A 35 2.20 22.38 -1.47
C LEU A 35 2.85 21.77 -2.71
N ALA A 36 4.18 21.80 -2.77
CA ALA A 36 4.90 21.05 -3.79
C ALA A 36 4.61 19.55 -3.67
N LEU A 37 4.42 18.86 -4.80
CA LEU A 37 4.00 17.45 -4.87
C LEU A 37 4.85 16.47 -4.04
N LEU A 38 6.11 16.83 -3.78
CA LEU A 38 7.08 16.00 -3.06
C LEU A 38 7.25 16.39 -1.58
N ASN A 39 6.58 17.45 -1.13
CA ASN A 39 6.80 18.01 0.20
C ASN A 39 5.99 17.32 1.30
N LEU A 40 5.04 16.45 0.92
CA LEU A 40 4.23 15.70 1.86
C LEU A 40 4.73 14.27 1.97
N SER A 41 5.52 14.00 3.01
CA SER A 41 6.01 12.65 3.32
C SER A 41 4.84 11.74 3.71
N LEU A 42 5.00 10.43 3.51
CA LEU A 42 4.04 9.44 3.98
C LEU A 42 3.84 9.55 5.49
N ASN A 43 4.91 9.77 6.25
CA ASN A 43 4.84 9.97 7.69
C ASN A 43 3.89 11.12 8.06
N ASP A 44 4.12 12.29 7.47
CA ASP A 44 3.39 13.51 7.84
C ASP A 44 1.95 13.44 7.33
N PHE A 45 1.74 12.84 6.15
CA PHE A 45 0.40 12.56 5.64
C PHE A 45 -0.40 11.69 6.63
N LEU A 46 0.19 10.57 7.08
CA LEU A 46 -0.47 9.67 8.00
C LEU A 46 -0.66 10.30 9.39
N ALA A 47 0.31 11.05 9.89
CA ALA A 47 0.21 11.68 11.21
C ALA A 47 -0.82 12.82 11.24
N GLN A 48 -0.89 13.64 10.19
CA GLN A 48 -1.70 14.86 10.19
C GLN A 48 -3.10 14.69 9.59
N TYR A 49 -3.25 13.79 8.61
CA TYR A 49 -4.49 13.67 7.83
C TYR A 49 -5.17 12.31 8.00
N VAL A 50 -4.43 11.27 8.40
CA VAL A 50 -4.93 9.90 8.47
C VAL A 50 -4.49 9.20 9.77
N GLU A 51 -4.62 9.91 10.89
CA GLU A 51 -4.08 9.48 12.19
C GLU A 51 -4.57 8.08 12.60
N PHE A 52 -5.80 7.72 12.22
CA PHE A 52 -6.40 6.42 12.52
C PHE A 52 -5.61 5.21 11.99
N ILE A 53 -4.77 5.37 10.95
CA ILE A 53 -3.86 4.32 10.45
C ILE A 53 -2.38 4.58 10.76
N TYR A 54 -2.06 5.62 11.53
CA TYR A 54 -0.67 5.95 11.83
C TYR A 54 0.06 4.83 12.60
N TRP A 55 -0.68 3.97 13.31
CA TRP A 55 -0.16 2.75 13.95
C TRP A 55 0.57 1.80 12.98
N VAL A 56 0.29 1.87 11.66
CA VAL A 56 1.00 1.10 10.64
C VAL A 56 2.50 1.38 10.65
N LYS A 57 2.93 2.58 11.06
CA LYS A 57 4.36 2.90 11.24
C LYS A 57 4.99 2.10 12.36
N GLN A 58 4.29 1.92 13.49
CA GLN A 58 4.79 1.10 14.60
C GLN A 58 4.93 -0.36 14.18
N VAL A 59 3.96 -0.87 13.43
CA VAL A 59 4.03 -2.22 12.86
C VAL A 59 5.21 -2.35 11.89
N ALA A 60 5.45 -1.35 11.06
CA ALA A 60 6.60 -1.38 10.17
C ALA A 60 7.92 -1.44 10.96
N LEU A 61 8.09 -0.56 11.96
CA LEU A 61 9.27 -0.55 12.85
C LEU A 61 9.47 -1.88 13.60
N TYR A 62 8.39 -2.61 13.87
CA TYR A 62 8.46 -3.92 14.50
C TYR A 62 8.92 -5.04 13.53
N VAL A 63 8.53 -4.95 12.26
CA VAL A 63 8.73 -6.02 11.26
C VAL A 63 10.02 -5.83 10.44
N MET A 64 10.50 -4.59 10.29
CA MET A 64 11.66 -4.28 9.44
C MET A 64 12.68 -3.39 10.16
N PRO A 65 13.96 -3.35 9.71
CA PRO A 65 14.98 -2.52 10.31
C PRO A 65 14.57 -1.04 10.36
N GLU A 66 14.84 -0.38 11.48
CA GLU A 66 14.42 0.99 11.74
C GLU A 66 14.83 1.98 10.63
N GLY A 67 16.07 1.87 10.14
CA GLY A 67 16.54 2.72 9.04
C GLY A 67 15.75 2.54 7.75
N PHE A 68 15.32 1.31 7.45
CA PHE A 68 14.49 1.03 6.28
C PHE A 68 13.05 1.51 6.46
N ALA A 69 12.47 1.31 7.64
CA ALA A 69 11.14 1.85 7.96
C ALA A 69 11.13 3.38 7.85
N ASN A 70 12.07 4.06 8.51
CA ASN A 70 12.15 5.52 8.46
C ASN A 70 12.34 6.05 7.03
N TRP A 71 13.16 5.36 6.22
CA TRP A 71 13.29 5.68 4.81
C TRP A 71 11.96 5.52 4.05
N LEU A 72 11.25 4.40 4.25
CA LEU A 72 9.97 4.12 3.60
C LEU A 72 8.91 5.17 3.92
N PHE A 73 8.80 5.59 5.18
CA PHE A 73 7.87 6.62 5.63
C PHE A 73 8.30 8.05 5.25
N GLY A 74 9.56 8.24 4.85
CA GLY A 74 10.05 9.51 4.30
C GLY A 74 9.70 9.73 2.84
N ILE A 75 9.25 8.68 2.11
CA ILE A 75 8.86 8.79 0.71
C ILE A 75 7.62 9.69 0.60
N PRO A 76 7.56 10.60 -0.40
CA PRO A 76 6.37 11.39 -0.65
C PRO A 76 5.13 10.52 -0.85
N ALA A 77 4.03 10.84 -0.17
CA ALA A 77 2.80 10.05 -0.20
C ALA A 77 2.29 9.82 -1.63
N VAL A 78 2.39 10.84 -2.49
CA VAL A 78 1.99 10.79 -3.90
C VAL A 78 2.79 9.80 -4.73
N ILE A 79 4.04 9.51 -4.35
CA ILE A 79 4.86 8.49 -5.02
C ILE A 79 4.61 7.12 -4.39
N TYR A 80 4.52 7.09 -3.06
CA TYR A 80 4.37 5.85 -2.30
C TYR A 80 3.11 5.06 -2.71
N PHE A 81 1.94 5.70 -2.75
CA PHE A 81 0.69 5.00 -3.01
C PHE A 81 0.60 4.39 -4.43
N PRO A 82 0.96 5.10 -5.52
CA PRO A 82 1.02 4.49 -6.85
C PRO A 82 1.96 3.29 -6.94
N VAL A 83 3.16 3.39 -6.37
CA VAL A 83 4.12 2.28 -6.35
C VAL A 83 3.53 1.08 -5.60
N ARG A 84 2.89 1.33 -4.44
CA ARG A 84 2.28 0.29 -3.63
C ARG A 84 1.08 -0.38 -4.33
N ILE A 85 0.26 0.39 -5.04
CA ILE A 85 -0.85 -0.14 -5.86
C ILE A 85 -0.29 -1.07 -6.95
N LEU A 86 0.74 -0.64 -7.69
CA LEU A 86 1.35 -1.45 -8.74
C LEU A 86 1.90 -2.77 -8.17
N MET A 87 2.64 -2.70 -7.05
CA MET A 87 3.17 -3.90 -6.39
C MET A 87 2.05 -4.84 -5.93
N SER A 88 0.99 -4.29 -5.34
CA SER A 88 -0.16 -5.07 -4.85
C SER A 88 -0.90 -5.74 -5.99
N LEU A 89 -1.09 -5.05 -7.12
CA LEU A 89 -1.71 -5.62 -8.32
C LEU A 89 -0.88 -6.75 -8.92
N ILE A 90 0.45 -6.58 -9.02
CA ILE A 90 1.36 -7.62 -9.53
C ILE A 90 1.30 -8.87 -8.64
N ILE A 91 1.41 -8.69 -7.32
CA ILE A 91 1.36 -9.79 -6.35
C ILE A 91 -0.01 -10.47 -6.36
N GLY A 92 -1.09 -9.69 -6.36
CA GLY A 92 -2.45 -10.18 -6.39
C GLY A 92 -2.74 -10.98 -7.67
N TRP A 93 -2.36 -10.44 -8.83
CA TRP A 93 -2.51 -11.13 -10.11
C TRP A 93 -1.72 -12.44 -10.16
N TRP A 94 -0.46 -12.42 -9.69
CA TRP A 94 0.35 -13.64 -9.59
C TRP A 94 -0.30 -14.68 -8.68
N ALA A 95 -0.81 -14.28 -7.52
CA ALA A 95 -1.46 -15.18 -6.58
C ALA A 95 -2.73 -15.81 -7.18
N LEU A 96 -3.56 -15.01 -7.87
CA LEU A 96 -4.77 -15.49 -8.55
C LEU A 96 -4.43 -16.47 -9.68
N LYS A 97 -3.46 -16.15 -10.53
CA LYS A 97 -3.01 -17.04 -11.62
C LYS A 97 -2.50 -18.38 -11.09
N LYS A 98 -1.75 -18.37 -9.98
CA LYS A 98 -1.25 -19.59 -9.34
C LYS A 98 -2.37 -20.39 -8.67
N ALA A 99 -3.37 -19.73 -8.08
CA ALA A 99 -4.56 -20.37 -7.53
C ALA A 99 -5.39 -21.07 -8.61
N GLU A 100 -5.47 -20.47 -9.81
CA GLU A 100 -6.15 -21.04 -10.98
C GLU A 100 -5.43 -22.28 -11.49
N GLN A 101 -4.11 -22.23 -11.68
CA GLN A 101 -3.31 -23.39 -12.12
C GLN A 101 -3.45 -24.61 -11.20
N LEU A 102 -3.59 -24.40 -9.89
CA LEU A 102 -3.84 -25.47 -8.91
C LEU A 102 -5.25 -26.05 -9.00
N LYS A 103 -6.23 -25.30 -9.51
CA LYS A 103 -7.58 -25.82 -9.81
C LYS A 103 -7.51 -26.78 -11.00
N THR A 104 -6.78 -26.40 -12.06
CA THR A 104 -6.67 -27.17 -13.30
C THR A 104 -5.85 -28.46 -13.15
N LYS A 105 -4.92 -28.51 -12.17
CA LYS A 105 -4.13 -29.71 -11.86
C LYS A 105 -4.85 -30.75 -10.98
N ASN A 106 -5.94 -30.36 -10.33
CA ASN A 106 -6.72 -31.20 -9.41
C ASN A 106 -8.05 -31.68 -10.04
N VAL A 107 -8.19 -31.53 -11.36
CA VAL A 107 -9.21 -32.14 -12.22
C VAL A 107 -8.48 -33.13 -13.12
#